data_AF-A0A952NAL1-F1
#
_entry.id   AF-A0A952NAL1-F1
#
_cell.length_a   1.000
_cell.length_b   1.000
_cell.length_c   1.000
_cell.angle_alpha   90.00
_cell.angle_beta   90.00
_cell.angle_gamma   90.00
#
_symmetry.space_group_name_H-M   'P 1'
#
loop_
_entity.id
_entity.type
_entity.pdbx_description
1 polymer ?
#
loop_
_entity_poly.entity_id
_entity_poly.type
_entity_poly.pdbx_seq_one_letter_code
_entity_poly.pdbx_strand_id
1 'polypeptide(L)'
;MKALILLSMLIIFPAATKAENPNLLGDRVTFTNKYAIDNLLACLASDIEGTRRQAVYYSGLYKVNESVDMLIKVVEKDKCEEIQKLAVYSLLQIESPKAIAFLKKYAIRGNSESVKRICKLVYSDFAHFK
;
A
#
# COMPACT_ATOMS: atom_id res chain seq x y z
N MET A 1 -56.99 11.81 -1.40
CA MET A 1 -55.57 12.10 -1.06
C MET A 1 -54.81 10.86 -0.56
N LYS A 2 -54.86 9.70 -1.25
CA LYS A 2 -53.95 8.57 -0.95
C LYS A 2 -53.42 7.83 -2.20
N ALA A 3 -53.79 8.26 -3.41
CA ALA A 3 -53.33 7.66 -4.66
C ALA A 3 -52.31 8.53 -5.45
N LEU A 4 -51.93 9.71 -4.93
CA LEU A 4 -50.99 10.62 -5.59
C LEU A 4 -49.56 10.59 -5.01
N ILE A 5 -49.30 9.73 -4.01
CA ILE A 5 -47.98 9.60 -3.38
C ILE A 5 -47.23 8.34 -3.91
N LEU A 6 -47.91 7.46 -4.64
CA LEU A 6 -47.30 6.23 -5.17
C LEU A 6 -46.66 6.40 -6.57
N LEU A 7 -46.75 7.58 -7.19
CA LEU A 7 -46.22 7.86 -8.52
C LEU A 7 -45.04 8.86 -8.51
N SER A 8 -44.30 8.96 -7.40
CA SER A 8 -43.04 9.71 -7.30
C SER A 8 -41.82 8.86 -6.95
N MET A 9 -41.98 7.53 -6.87
CA MET A 9 -40.88 6.58 -6.63
C MET A 9 -40.25 6.00 -7.91
N LEU A 10 -40.57 6.58 -9.07
CA LEU A 10 -39.94 6.21 -10.32
C LEU A 10 -39.31 7.46 -10.95
N ILE A 11 -38.01 7.35 -11.23
CA ILE A 11 -37.08 8.34 -11.82
C ILE A 11 -36.22 9.04 -10.75
N ILE A 12 -34.90 9.00 -10.99
CA ILE A 12 -33.73 9.47 -10.20
C ILE A 12 -33.08 8.29 -9.42
N PHE A 13 -32.03 7.58 -9.84
CA PHE A 13 -31.03 7.68 -10.92
C PHE A 13 -30.43 6.26 -11.15
N PRO A 14 -30.25 5.80 -12.41
CA PRO A 14 -29.35 4.70 -12.69
C PRO A 14 -27.93 5.27 -12.78
N ALA A 15 -27.20 5.21 -11.69
CA ALA A 15 -25.75 5.27 -11.76
C ALA A 15 -25.23 4.50 -10.56
N ALA A 16 -25.02 3.20 -10.76
CA ALA A 16 -23.80 2.62 -10.22
C ALA A 16 -22.66 3.49 -10.76
N THR A 17 -22.30 4.53 -10.02
CA THR A 17 -21.06 5.24 -10.25
C THR A 17 -20.00 4.19 -10.02
N LYS A 18 -19.48 3.68 -11.14
CA LYS A 18 -18.16 3.08 -11.32
C LYS A 18 -17.36 3.31 -10.05
N ALA A 19 -17.10 2.24 -9.28
CA ALA A 19 -16.31 2.30 -8.06
C ALA A 19 -15.18 3.30 -8.29
N GLU A 20 -15.25 4.45 -7.61
CA GLU A 20 -14.23 5.47 -7.72
C GLU A 20 -12.92 4.73 -7.47
N ASN A 21 -12.02 4.81 -8.43
CA ASN A 21 -10.73 4.16 -8.35
C ASN A 21 -10.15 4.47 -6.96
N PRO A 22 -9.91 3.49 -6.07
CA PRO A 22 -9.49 3.79 -4.69
C PRO A 22 -8.15 4.56 -4.67
N ASN A 23 -7.45 4.59 -5.81
CA ASN A 23 -6.41 5.55 -6.10
C ASN A 23 -6.98 6.91 -6.54
N LEU A 24 -7.57 7.66 -5.59
CA LEU A 24 -7.92 9.08 -5.76
C LEU A 24 -6.70 9.99 -6.06
N LEU A 25 -5.48 9.45 -5.98
CA LEU A 25 -4.24 10.21 -6.07
C LEU A 25 -3.59 10.20 -7.46
N GLY A 26 -4.11 9.45 -8.44
CA GLY A 26 -3.56 9.43 -9.80
C GLY A 26 -2.03 9.16 -9.86
N ASP A 27 -1.44 9.21 -11.04
CA ASP A 27 -0.05 8.76 -11.25
C ASP A 27 1.04 9.66 -10.65
N ARG A 28 0.73 10.80 -10.02
CA ARG A 28 1.75 11.84 -9.72
C ARG A 28 1.51 12.72 -8.50
N VAL A 29 0.97 12.22 -7.40
CA VAL A 29 1.09 12.96 -6.13
C VAL A 29 2.49 12.72 -5.57
N THR A 30 3.40 13.65 -5.83
CA THR A 30 4.71 13.68 -5.17
C THR A 30 4.50 14.17 -3.74
N PHE A 31 4.57 13.27 -2.77
CA PHE A 31 4.55 13.62 -1.36
C PHE A 31 5.91 14.26 -0.99
N THR A 32 5.92 15.58 -0.78
CA THR A 32 7.16 16.37 -0.63
C THR A 32 7.26 17.13 0.69
N ASN A 33 6.22 17.08 1.53
CA ASN A 33 6.27 17.79 2.82
C ASN A 33 7.28 17.10 3.75
N LYS A 34 8.43 17.76 3.96
CA LYS A 34 9.53 17.24 4.77
C LYS A 34 9.08 16.81 6.17
N TYR A 35 8.27 17.61 6.87
CA TYR A 35 7.82 17.26 8.22
C TYR A 35 6.91 16.03 8.22
N ALA A 36 6.06 15.91 7.20
CA ALA A 36 5.20 14.75 7.06
C ALA A 36 6.01 13.48 6.73
N ILE A 37 7.05 13.58 5.90
CA ILE A 37 8.01 12.49 5.65
C ILE A 37 8.74 12.12 6.94
N ASP A 38 9.34 13.10 7.64
CA ASP A 38 10.10 12.84 8.87
C ASP A 38 9.22 12.16 9.94
N ASN A 39 7.98 12.63 10.10
CA ASN A 39 7.01 12.01 11.02
C ASN A 39 6.64 10.59 10.59
N LEU A 40 6.45 10.35 9.29
CA LEU A 40 6.16 9.02 8.76
C LEU A 40 7.32 8.05 9.03
N LEU A 41 8.56 8.49 8.80
CA LEU A 41 9.77 7.72 9.08
C LEU A 41 9.93 7.42 10.57
N ALA A 42 9.62 8.38 11.45
CA ALA A 42 9.58 8.14 12.89
C ALA A 42 8.54 7.09 13.27
N CYS A 43 7.35 7.13 12.67
CA CYS A 43 6.28 6.17 12.92
C CYS A 43 6.63 4.74 12.47
N LEU A 44 7.45 4.55 11.42
CA LEU A 44 7.95 3.23 11.01
C LEU A 44 8.82 2.57 12.11
N ALA A 45 9.45 3.37 12.97
CA ALA A 45 10.27 2.90 14.09
C ALA A 45 9.50 2.79 15.42
N SER A 46 8.19 3.07 15.44
CA SER A 46 7.38 3.08 16.67
C SER A 46 7.29 1.69 17.32
N ASP A 47 7.25 1.61 18.65
CA ASP A 47 6.96 0.36 19.35
C ASP A 47 5.48 -0.06 19.24
N ILE A 48 4.60 0.88 18.91
CA ILE A 48 3.16 0.65 18.78
C ILE A 48 2.88 0.01 17.41
N GLU A 49 2.37 -1.23 17.42
CA GLU A 49 2.09 -2.00 16.20
C GLU A 49 1.17 -1.26 15.23
N GLY A 50 0.06 -0.67 15.73
CA GLY A 50 -0.87 0.08 14.91
C GLY A 50 -0.21 1.28 14.21
N THR A 51 0.67 2.00 14.90
CA THR A 51 1.42 3.13 14.33
C THR A 51 2.35 2.67 13.22
N ARG A 52 3.12 1.59 13.43
CA ARG A 52 3.98 1.03 12.37
C ARG A 52 3.17 0.58 11.17
N ARG A 53 2.08 -0.16 11.40
CA ARG A 53 1.20 -0.67 10.34
C ARG A 53 0.69 0.44 9.44
N GLN A 54 0.21 1.54 10.03
CA GLN A 54 -0.27 2.70 9.26
C GLN A 54 0.87 3.40 8.53
N ALA A 55 2.04 3.55 9.16
CA ALA A 55 3.19 4.16 8.51
C ALA A 55 3.66 3.36 7.30
N VAL A 56 3.67 2.02 7.39
CA VAL A 56 3.98 1.13 6.27
C VAL A 56 2.97 1.31 5.13
N TYR A 57 1.67 1.29 5.44
CA TYR A 57 0.61 1.49 4.44
C TYR A 57 0.77 2.82 3.70
N TYR A 58 0.87 3.94 4.44
CA TYR A 58 0.96 5.27 3.85
C TYR A 58 2.27 5.50 3.09
N SER A 59 3.37 4.86 3.49
CA SER A 59 4.63 4.90 2.74
C SER A 59 4.47 4.35 1.32
N GLY A 60 3.73 3.26 1.17
CA GLY A 60 3.39 2.66 -0.12
C GLY A 60 2.40 3.52 -0.91
N LEU A 61 1.28 3.89 -0.27
CA LEU A 61 0.20 4.67 -0.90
C LEU A 61 0.71 5.99 -1.50
N TYR A 62 1.59 6.69 -0.78
CA TYR A 62 2.15 7.97 -1.20
C TYR A 62 3.52 7.85 -1.89
N LYS A 63 3.96 6.62 -2.20
CA LYS A 63 5.22 6.32 -2.88
C LYS A 63 6.45 7.05 -2.28
N VAL A 64 6.56 7.06 -0.95
CA VAL A 64 7.60 7.80 -0.22
C VAL A 64 8.95 7.08 -0.38
N ASN A 65 9.79 7.56 -1.30
CA ASN A 65 11.07 6.90 -1.63
C ASN A 65 12.05 6.87 -0.46
N GLU A 66 12.00 7.88 0.41
CA GLU A 66 12.81 7.99 1.63
C GLU A 66 12.55 6.85 2.63
N SER A 67 11.38 6.20 2.53
CA SER A 67 10.99 5.09 3.42
C SER A 67 11.58 3.74 3.03
N VAL A 68 12.15 3.59 1.83
CA VAL A 68 12.51 2.28 1.26
C VAL A 68 13.44 1.49 2.18
N ASP A 69 14.44 2.12 2.78
CA ASP A 69 15.41 1.43 3.64
C ASP A 69 14.81 0.99 4.97
N MET A 70 13.84 1.73 5.49
CA MET A 70 13.10 1.34 6.68
C MET A 70 12.12 0.23 6.36
N LEU A 71 11.40 0.31 5.23
CA LEU A 71 10.48 -0.74 4.79
C LEU A 71 11.19 -2.07 4.54
N ILE A 72 12.40 -2.06 3.98
CA ILE A 72 13.25 -3.26 3.86
C ILE A 72 13.49 -3.90 5.24
N LYS A 73 13.86 -3.09 6.24
CA LYS A 73 14.04 -3.59 7.61
C LYS A 73 12.75 -4.14 8.21
N VAL A 74 11.60 -3.52 7.91
CA VAL A 74 10.28 -4.00 8.33
C VAL A 74 10.01 -5.39 7.74
N VAL A 75 10.26 -5.60 6.44
CA VAL A 75 10.11 -6.93 5.80
C VAL A 75 10.98 -7.99 6.49
N GLU A 76 12.22 -7.64 6.84
CA GLU A 76 13.18 -8.59 7.42
C GLU A 76 12.96 -8.88 8.92
N LYS A 77 12.43 -7.92 9.68
CA LYS A 77 12.57 -7.90 11.15
C LYS A 77 11.33 -7.48 11.93
N ASP A 78 10.23 -7.04 11.31
CA ASP A 78 9.05 -6.67 12.11
C ASP A 78 8.53 -7.88 12.88
N LYS A 79 8.06 -7.66 14.11
CA LYS A 79 7.55 -8.73 14.99
C LYS A 79 6.21 -9.28 14.50
N CYS A 80 5.46 -8.51 13.70
CA CYS A 80 4.18 -8.89 13.13
C CYS A 80 4.34 -9.28 11.65
N GLU A 81 4.08 -10.55 11.34
CA GLU A 81 4.20 -11.07 9.96
C GLU A 81 3.27 -10.34 8.97
N GLU A 82 2.08 -9.91 9.41
CA GLU A 82 1.16 -9.15 8.56
C GLU A 82 1.71 -7.77 8.20
N ILE A 83 2.50 -7.15 9.10
CA ILE A 83 3.22 -5.91 8.79
C ILE A 83 4.38 -6.18 7.82
N GLN A 84 5.08 -7.31 7.94
CA GLN A 84 6.11 -7.70 6.98
C GLN A 84 5.51 -7.84 5.56
N LYS A 85 4.37 -8.53 5.43
CA LYS A 85 3.65 -8.69 4.16
C LYS A 85 3.18 -7.35 3.62
N LEU A 86 2.60 -6.49 4.47
CA LEU A 86 2.19 -5.14 4.07
C LEU A 86 3.38 -4.33 3.54
N ALA A 87 4.56 -4.43 4.16
CA ALA A 87 5.76 -3.76 3.70
C ALA A 87 6.23 -4.25 2.33
N VAL A 88 6.03 -5.54 2.00
CA VAL A 88 6.27 -6.07 0.65
C VAL A 88 5.38 -5.35 -0.38
N TYR A 89 4.07 -5.23 -0.09
CA TYR A 89 3.16 -4.51 -0.96
C TYR A 89 3.53 -3.02 -1.08
N SER A 90 3.87 -2.35 0.02
CA SER A 90 4.26 -0.94 0.01
C SER A 90 5.55 -0.71 -0.80
N LEU A 91 6.54 -1.61 -0.68
CA LEU A 91 7.76 -1.56 -1.50
C LEU A 91 7.45 -1.73 -2.98
N LEU A 92 6.49 -2.59 -3.35
CA LEU A 92 6.03 -2.68 -4.73
C LEU A 92 5.42 -1.36 -5.19
N GLN A 93 4.51 -0.76 -4.42
CA GLN A 93 3.85 0.50 -4.80
C GLN A 93 4.83 1.67 -5.02
N ILE A 94 5.92 1.72 -4.25
CA ILE A 94 6.96 2.74 -4.40
C ILE A 94 7.74 2.55 -5.72
N GLU A 95 7.88 1.31 -6.20
CA GLU A 95 8.58 0.95 -7.45
C GLU A 95 10.03 1.49 -7.58
N SER A 96 10.70 1.81 -6.48
CA SER A 96 12.09 2.24 -6.56
C SER A 96 13.00 1.11 -7.05
N PRO A 97 14.08 1.39 -7.80
CA PRO A 97 15.01 0.35 -8.25
C PRO A 97 15.54 -0.50 -7.09
N LYS A 98 15.78 0.12 -5.93
CA LYS A 98 16.21 -0.56 -4.71
C LYS A 98 15.15 -1.49 -4.15
N ALA A 99 13.89 -1.05 -4.10
CA ALA A 99 12.77 -1.86 -3.66
C ALA A 99 12.59 -3.11 -4.53
N ILE A 100 12.56 -2.94 -5.86
CA ILE A 100 12.40 -4.05 -6.81
C ILE A 100 13.57 -5.05 -6.70
N ALA A 101 14.81 -4.56 -6.62
CA ALA A 101 15.99 -5.41 -6.44
C ALA A 101 15.93 -6.23 -5.14
N PHE A 102 15.48 -5.59 -4.05
CA PHE A 102 15.28 -6.27 -2.76
C PHE A 102 14.20 -7.35 -2.87
N LEU A 103 13.02 -7.05 -3.41
CA LEU A 103 11.91 -8.00 -3.52
C LEU A 103 12.32 -9.24 -4.34
N LYS A 104 13.01 -9.05 -5.46
CA LYS A 104 13.56 -10.15 -6.28
C LYS A 104 14.52 -11.04 -5.48
N LYS A 105 15.44 -10.43 -4.72
CA LYS A 105 16.40 -11.16 -3.89
C LYS A 105 15.69 -11.91 -2.76
N TYR A 106 14.75 -11.26 -2.09
CA TYR A 106 14.04 -11.81 -0.94
C TYR A 106 13.12 -12.97 -1.34
N ALA A 107 12.46 -12.91 -2.51
CA ALA A 107 11.66 -14.01 -3.03
C ALA A 107 12.44 -15.34 -3.13
N ILE A 108 13.77 -15.28 -3.32
CA ILE A 108 14.65 -16.44 -3.45
C ILE A 108 15.28 -16.81 -2.10
N ARG A 109 15.76 -15.81 -1.34
CA ARG A 109 16.66 -16.01 -0.19
C ARG A 109 16.11 -15.50 1.15
N GLY A 110 14.84 -15.10 1.21
CA GLY A 110 14.21 -14.63 2.45
C GLY A 110 14.26 -15.67 3.56
N ASN A 111 14.18 -15.22 4.80
CA ASN A 111 14.17 -16.11 5.97
C ASN A 111 12.74 -16.58 6.33
N SER A 112 11.72 -15.79 6.03
CA SER A 112 10.31 -16.13 6.23
C SER A 112 9.69 -16.72 4.96
N GLU A 113 9.26 -17.98 5.02
CA GLU A 113 8.69 -18.69 3.88
C GLU A 113 7.35 -18.08 3.43
N SER A 114 6.53 -17.59 4.37
CA SER A 114 5.29 -16.91 4.03
C SER A 114 5.54 -15.58 3.31
N VAL A 115 6.49 -14.77 3.79
CA VAL A 115 6.85 -13.50 3.16
C VAL A 115 7.53 -13.72 1.81
N LYS A 116 8.37 -14.77 1.66
CA LYS A 116 8.92 -15.19 0.36
C LYS A 116 7.83 -15.44 -0.68
N ARG A 117 6.78 -16.17 -0.29
CA ARG A 117 5.65 -16.45 -1.20
C ARG A 117 4.99 -15.16 -1.65
N ILE A 118 4.74 -14.22 -0.73
CA ILE A 118 4.18 -12.91 -1.09
C ILE A 118 5.13 -12.14 -2.03
N CYS A 119 6.43 -12.06 -1.73
CA CYS A 119 7.41 -11.41 -2.63
C CYS A 119 7.39 -12.04 -4.03
N LYS A 120 7.26 -13.37 -4.13
CA LYS A 120 7.20 -14.07 -5.41
C LYS A 120 5.96 -13.71 -6.20
N LEU A 121 4.78 -13.73 -5.57
CA LEU A 121 3.50 -13.39 -6.20
C LEU A 121 3.49 -11.93 -6.68
N VAL A 122 3.86 -11.02 -5.78
CA VAL A 122 3.86 -9.57 -6.03
C VAL A 122 4.86 -9.20 -7.12
N TYR A 123 6.04 -9.84 -7.14
CA TYR A 123 7.04 -9.61 -8.20
C TYR A 123 6.64 -10.25 -9.54
N SER A 124 6.03 -11.45 -9.55
CA SER A 124 5.59 -12.06 -10.80
C SER A 124 4.52 -11.20 -11.48
N ASP A 125 3.57 -10.66 -10.71
CA ASP A 125 2.53 -9.78 -11.25
C ASP A 125 3.16 -8.51 -11.84
N PHE A 126 4.08 -7.88 -11.12
CA PHE A 126 4.80 -6.70 -11.62
C PHE A 126 5.57 -6.97 -12.92
N ALA A 127 6.24 -8.11 -13.03
CA ALA A 127 6.99 -8.48 -14.22
C ALA A 127 6.11 -8.81 -15.44
N HIS A 128 4.83 -9.13 -15.23
CA HIS A 128 3.87 -9.36 -16.32
C HIS A 128 3.28 -8.07 -16.90
N PHE A 129 3.23 -6.98 -16.13
CA PHE A 129 2.58 -5.72 -16.53
C PHE A 129 3.54 -4.62 -17.04
N LYS A 130 4.86 -4.83 -16.98
CA LYS A 130 5.88 -3.93 -17.57
C LYS A 130 6.56 -4.59 -18.77
#